data_AF-A0AAV4A2B9-F1
#
_entry.id   AF-A0AAV4A2B9-F1
#
_cell.length_a   1.000
_cell.length_b   1.000
_cell.length_c   1.000
_cell.angle_alpha   90.00
_cell.angle_beta   90.00
_cell.angle_gamma   90.00
#
_symmetry.space_group_name_H-M   'P 1'
#
loop_
_entity.id
_entity.type
_entity.pdbx_description
1 polymer ?
#
loop_
_entity_poly.entity_id
_entity_poly.type
_entity_poly.pdbx_seq_one_letter_code
_entity_poly.pdbx_strand_id
1 'polypeptide(L)'
;MNQDIICEGSNNLRNLPCVNTVDTLHTLHFLSSPRRSKRQGYLHYVKGQIRQVGRVFYKTRVDIFVVANDYNEKTGTTHVKFRLLFDNKAFREVANQTVDDIVDSIPLRPELLFELFPFHIVFSRKLDVRSLGPGLKAVLPSAIGQNLVGLFSLERPLANFTWDDVSIIRIKRL
;
A
#
# COMPACT_ATOMS: atom_id res chain seq x y z
N MET A 1 5.03 -17.35 2.06
CA MET A 1 4.43 -16.45 1.04
C MET A 1 4.46 -15.02 1.59
N ASN A 2 5.01 -14.06 0.83
CA ASN A 2 5.22 -12.62 1.12
C ASN A 2 4.81 -12.09 2.51
N GLN A 3 5.80 -11.89 3.39
CA GLN A 3 5.59 -11.27 4.70
C GLN A 3 6.18 -9.87 4.80
N ASP A 4 5.33 -9.01 5.37
CA ASP A 4 5.45 -7.66 5.91
C ASP A 4 6.74 -6.89 5.69
N ILE A 5 6.60 -5.89 4.83
CA ILE A 5 7.55 -4.79 4.76
C ILE A 5 7.05 -3.72 5.72
N ILE A 6 7.83 -3.44 6.76
CA ILE A 6 7.59 -2.32 7.66
C ILE A 6 7.72 -1.04 6.84
N CYS A 7 6.56 -0.47 6.51
CA CYS A 7 6.40 0.90 6.07
C CYS A 7 5.55 1.62 7.15
N GLU A 8 5.91 1.46 8.43
CA GLU A 8 5.29 2.17 9.54
C GLU A 8 5.71 3.65 9.56
N GLY A 9 4.90 4.49 8.94
CA GLY A 9 4.75 5.89 9.36
C GLY A 9 3.61 5.99 10.37
N SER A 10 3.93 5.93 11.65
CA SER A 10 3.01 6.34 12.72
C SER A 10 2.98 7.87 12.83
N ASN A 11 1.77 8.40 12.95
CA ASN A 11 1.42 9.79 13.26
C ASN A 11 2.02 10.88 12.35
N ASN A 12 1.65 10.84 11.06
CA ASN A 12 1.21 12.01 10.26
C ASN A 12 1.15 11.65 8.76
N LEU A 13 -0.07 11.40 8.25
CA LEU A 13 -0.54 11.64 6.87
C LEU A 13 0.34 11.22 5.65
N ARG A 14 1.28 10.27 5.78
CA ARG A 14 2.13 9.81 4.67
C ARG A 14 1.96 8.32 4.40
N ASN A 15 1.45 7.99 3.20
CA ASN A 15 1.36 6.63 2.70
C ASN A 15 2.66 6.32 1.96
N LEU A 16 3.44 5.41 2.51
CA LEU A 16 4.63 4.83 1.90
C LEU A 16 4.31 3.36 1.64
N PRO A 17 3.96 2.97 0.42
CA PRO A 17 3.78 1.57 0.08
C PRO A 17 5.14 0.95 -0.19
N CYS A 18 5.41 -0.17 0.44
CA CYS A 18 6.55 -1.00 0.15
C CYS A 18 6.10 -2.19 -0.72
N VAL A 19 6.88 -2.57 -1.75
CA VAL A 19 6.62 -3.72 -2.64
C VAL A 19 7.88 -4.59 -2.76
N ASN A 20 7.72 -5.91 -2.60
CA ASN A 20 8.80 -6.88 -2.74
C ASN A 20 9.09 -7.16 -4.22
N THR A 21 10.36 -7.07 -4.61
CA THR A 21 10.82 -7.36 -5.98
C THR A 21 12.06 -8.24 -5.93
N VAL A 22 11.84 -9.54 -5.69
CA VAL A 22 12.83 -10.64 -5.71
C VAL A 22 13.97 -10.51 -4.69
N ASP A 23 14.48 -11.66 -4.23
CA ASP A 23 15.38 -11.83 -3.08
C ASP A 23 16.39 -10.70 -2.89
N THR A 24 16.30 -10.03 -1.73
CA THR A 24 17.10 -8.90 -1.23
C THR A 24 16.78 -7.50 -1.77
N LEU A 25 15.99 -7.35 -2.84
CA LEU A 25 15.70 -6.06 -3.46
C LEU A 25 14.26 -5.58 -3.16
N HIS A 26 14.16 -4.52 -2.35
CA HIS A 26 12.87 -3.94 -1.96
C HIS A 26 12.63 -2.63 -2.70
N THR A 27 11.45 -2.50 -3.33
CA THR A 27 11.03 -1.27 -3.99
C THR A 27 10.08 -0.50 -3.08
N LEU A 28 10.52 0.68 -2.63
CA LEU A 28 9.70 1.60 -1.85
C LEU A 28 9.08 2.63 -2.79
N HIS A 29 7.76 2.75 -2.74
CA HIS A 29 7.01 3.77 -3.45
C HIS A 29 6.85 5.00 -2.56
N PHE A 30 7.11 6.17 -3.11
CA PHE A 30 6.96 7.44 -2.43
C PHE A 30 6.09 8.38 -3.28
N LEU A 31 4.98 8.85 -2.69
CA LEU A 31 4.06 9.80 -3.32
C LEU A 31 4.11 11.15 -2.61
N SER A 32 4.39 12.21 -3.36
CA SER A 32 4.23 13.61 -2.92
C SER A 32 3.26 14.37 -3.81
N SER A 33 2.37 15.16 -3.23
CA SER A 33 1.46 16.08 -3.94
C SER A 33 1.73 17.51 -3.48
N PRO A 34 1.49 18.56 -4.27
CA PRO A 34 1.64 19.97 -3.90
C PRO A 34 0.89 20.35 -2.63
N ARG A 35 -0.22 19.66 -2.32
CA ARG A 35 -0.96 19.83 -1.06
C ARG A 35 -0.35 19.07 0.12
N ARG A 36 0.44 18.01 -0.14
CA ARG A 36 1.16 17.20 0.88
C ARG A 36 2.61 17.66 1.12
N SER A 37 3.27 18.25 0.13
CA SER A 37 4.62 18.81 0.24
C SER A 37 4.84 19.86 -0.84
N LYS A 38 5.14 21.10 -0.43
CA LYS A 38 5.55 22.21 -1.31
C LYS A 38 7.08 22.33 -1.44
N ARG A 39 7.85 21.46 -0.78
CA ARG A 39 9.30 21.64 -0.59
C ARG A 39 10.09 20.99 -1.74
N GLN A 40 10.88 21.80 -2.44
CA GLN A 40 11.90 21.31 -3.38
C GLN A 40 13.00 20.54 -2.61
N GLY A 41 13.54 19.47 -3.19
CA GLY A 41 14.59 18.65 -2.55
C GLY A 41 14.10 17.57 -1.58
N TYR A 42 12.79 17.36 -1.44
CA TYR A 42 12.21 16.38 -0.51
C TYR A 42 12.69 14.93 -0.76
N LEU A 43 13.04 14.59 -1.99
CA LEU A 43 13.61 13.29 -2.36
C LEU A 43 14.87 12.95 -1.54
N HIS A 44 15.80 13.90 -1.43
CA HIS A 44 17.05 13.69 -0.69
C HIS A 44 16.80 13.62 0.83
N TYR A 45 15.83 14.39 1.32
CA TYR A 45 15.40 14.33 2.71
C TYR A 45 14.83 12.95 3.08
N VAL A 46 13.98 12.36 2.23
CA VAL A 46 13.45 11.01 2.43
C VAL A 46 14.58 9.96 2.41
N LYS A 47 15.52 10.07 1.46
CA LYS A 47 16.71 9.20 1.45
C LYS A 47 17.49 9.27 2.76
N GLY A 48 17.71 10.49 3.28
CA GLY A 48 18.41 10.71 4.54
C GLY A 48 17.69 10.08 5.73
N GLN A 49 16.37 10.28 5.83
CA GLN A 49 15.57 9.68 6.89
C GLN A 49 15.61 8.15 6.86
N ILE A 50 15.43 7.52 5.70
CA ILE A 50 15.47 6.05 5.58
C ILE A 50 16.84 5.51 6.00
N ARG A 51 17.94 6.15 5.57
CA ARG A 51 19.30 5.79 5.99
C ARG A 51 19.50 5.91 7.49
N GLN A 52 18.98 6.99 8.08
CA GLN A 52 19.13 7.23 9.51
C GLN A 52 18.31 6.22 10.33
N VAL A 53 17.08 5.91 9.90
CA VAL A 53 16.23 4.90 10.56
C VAL A 53 16.91 3.52 10.50
N GLY A 54 17.41 3.12 9.33
CA GLY A 54 18.15 1.86 9.18
C GLY A 54 19.36 1.77 10.12
N ARG A 55 20.13 2.85 10.24
CA ARG A 55 21.30 2.91 11.11
C ARG A 55 20.96 2.90 12.60
N VAL A 56 19.99 3.72 13.02
CA VAL A 56 19.67 3.94 14.44
C VAL A 56 18.91 2.75 15.02
N PHE A 57 17.89 2.25 14.33
CA PHE A 57 16.99 1.23 14.88
C PHE A 57 17.45 -0.19 14.54
N TYR A 58 17.98 -0.40 13.33
CA TYR A 58 18.30 -1.74 12.84
C TYR A 58 19.80 -2.03 12.77
N LYS A 59 20.65 -1.02 13.04
CA LYS A 59 22.12 -1.11 12.90
C LYS A 59 22.54 -1.59 11.51
N THR A 60 21.70 -1.36 10.50
CA THR A 60 21.92 -1.82 9.13
C THR A 60 22.21 -0.64 8.21
N ARG A 61 23.19 -0.80 7.34
CA ARG A 61 23.43 0.15 6.26
C ARG A 61 22.42 -0.08 5.14
N VAL A 62 21.68 0.96 4.79
CA VAL A 62 20.70 0.93 3.70
C VAL A 62 21.19 1.80 2.55
N ASP A 63 21.45 1.18 1.40
CA ASP A 63 21.76 1.87 0.16
C ASP A 63 20.47 2.11 -0.64
N ILE A 64 20.30 3.33 -1.16
CA ILE A 64 19.03 3.81 -1.74
C ILE A 64 19.29 4.37 -3.14
N PHE A 65 18.68 3.73 -4.13
CA PHE A 65 18.73 4.14 -5.54
C PHE A 65 17.37 4.67 -5.98
N VAL A 66 17.34 5.67 -6.86
CA VAL A 66 16.09 6.16 -7.47
C VAL A 66 15.93 5.42 -8.78
N VAL A 67 14.82 4.68 -8.92
CA VAL A 67 14.52 3.88 -10.11
C VAL A 67 13.57 4.62 -11.05
N ALA A 68 12.65 5.40 -10.50
CA ALA A 68 11.72 6.22 -11.28
C ALA A 68 11.37 7.49 -10.50
N ASN A 69 11.02 8.55 -11.23
CA ASN A 69 10.56 9.83 -10.70
C ASN A 69 9.54 10.41 -11.67
N ASP A 70 8.30 9.97 -11.53
CA ASP A 70 7.20 10.30 -12.44
C ASP A 70 6.44 11.50 -11.87
N TYR A 71 6.15 12.51 -12.70
CA TYR A 71 5.29 13.64 -12.35
C TYR A 71 3.96 13.55 -13.10
N ASN A 72 2.86 13.61 -12.36
CA ASN A 72 1.50 13.62 -12.90
C ASN A 72 0.96 15.05 -12.88
N GLU A 73 0.94 15.69 -14.04
CA GLU A 73 0.48 17.08 -14.21
C GLU A 73 -0.98 17.28 -13.80
N LYS A 74 -1.86 16.29 -14.01
CA LYS A 74 -3.30 16.41 -13.73
C LYS A 74 -3.61 16.48 -12.24
N THR A 75 -2.84 15.76 -11.42
CA THR A 75 -3.02 15.72 -9.96
C THR A 75 -1.96 16.55 -9.23
N GLY A 76 -0.99 17.08 -9.97
CA GLY A 76 0.24 17.68 -9.47
C GLY A 76 1.12 16.70 -8.70
N THR A 77 0.85 15.40 -8.69
CA THR A 77 1.57 14.46 -7.81
C THR A 77 2.88 13.98 -8.43
N THR A 78 3.94 13.91 -7.63
CA THR A 78 5.20 13.24 -7.95
C THR A 78 5.24 11.88 -7.30
N HIS A 79 5.55 10.85 -8.08
CA HIS A 79 5.74 9.48 -7.65
C HIS A 79 7.20 9.06 -7.86
N VAL A 80 7.90 8.78 -6.76
CA VAL A 80 9.30 8.35 -6.77
C VAL A 80 9.36 6.88 -6.36
N LYS A 81 10.06 6.07 -7.15
CA LYS A 81 10.36 4.68 -6.79
C LYS A 81 11.80 4.59 -6.29
N PHE A 82 11.97 4.18 -5.04
CA PHE A 82 13.27 3.89 -4.46
C PHE A 82 13.53 2.40 -4.49
N ARG A 83 14.75 2.00 -4.85
CA ARG A 83 15.27 0.65 -4.64
C ARG A 83 16.18 0.67 -3.43
N LEU A 84 15.83 -0.13 -2.44
CA LEU A 84 16.56 -0.29 -1.19
C LEU A 84 17.38 -1.57 -1.25
N LEU A 85 18.66 -1.44 -0.88
CA LEU A 85 19.60 -2.55 -0.78
C LEU A 85 20.19 -2.57 0.64
N PHE A 86 19.95 -3.66 1.35
CA PHE A 86 20.39 -3.85 2.74
C PHE A 86 20.49 -5.35 3.06
N ASP A 87 21.31 -5.70 4.07
CA ASP A 87 21.39 -7.08 4.55
C ASP A 87 20.16 -7.41 5.39
N ASN A 88 19.32 -8.33 4.90
CA ASN A 88 18.05 -8.71 5.52
C ASN A 88 18.11 -10.08 6.22
N LYS A 89 19.30 -10.59 6.59
CA LYS A 89 19.45 -11.91 7.22
C LYS A 89 18.62 -12.09 8.49
N ALA A 90 18.62 -11.11 9.39
CA ALA A 90 17.86 -11.16 10.64
C ALA A 90 16.35 -11.34 10.43
N PHE A 91 15.79 -10.74 9.37
CA PHE A 91 14.38 -10.94 9.03
C PHE A 91 14.12 -12.32 8.43
N ARG A 92 15.02 -12.81 7.56
CA ARG A 92 14.89 -14.14 6.95
C ARG A 92 14.90 -15.25 8.00
N GLU A 93 15.71 -15.09 9.04
CA GLU A 93 15.80 -16.06 10.13
C GLU A 93 14.52 -16.10 10.96
N VAL A 94 13.93 -14.94 11.29
CA VAL A 94 12.64 -14.85 12.01
C VAL A 94 11.47 -15.32 11.13
N ALA A 95 11.43 -14.90 9.88
CA ALA A 95 10.39 -15.29 8.92
C ALA A 95 10.45 -16.79 8.55
N ASN A 96 11.56 -17.48 8.80
CA ASN A 96 11.61 -18.93 8.66
C ASN A 96 11.13 -19.65 9.94
N GLN A 97 11.03 -18.96 11.08
CA GLN A 97 10.63 -19.53 12.37
C GLN A 97 9.15 -19.30 12.70
N THR A 98 8.52 -18.24 12.17
CA THR A 98 7.16 -17.81 12.60
C THR A 98 6.02 -18.19 11.65
N VAL A 99 6.31 -18.87 10.53
CA VAL A 99 5.37 -18.88 9.38
C VAL A 99 4.59 -20.18 9.21
N ASP A 100 5.04 -21.30 9.77
CA ASP A 100 4.48 -22.59 9.37
C ASP A 100 3.26 -23.08 10.18
N ASP A 101 2.96 -22.57 11.37
CA ASP A 101 2.00 -23.31 12.23
C ASP A 101 0.62 -22.67 12.47
N ILE A 102 0.48 -21.33 12.48
CA ILE A 102 -0.75 -20.67 12.96
C ILE A 102 -1.58 -20.00 11.86
N VAL A 103 -0.95 -19.46 10.80
CA VAL A 103 -1.66 -18.65 9.79
C VAL A 103 -2.14 -19.48 8.60
N ASP A 104 -1.40 -20.52 8.21
CA ASP A 104 -1.82 -21.44 7.14
C ASP A 104 -2.98 -22.36 7.56
N SER A 105 -3.34 -22.38 8.84
CA SER A 105 -4.30 -23.32 9.43
C SER A 105 -5.60 -22.69 9.96
N ILE A 106 -5.90 -21.43 9.63
CA ILE A 106 -7.25 -20.88 9.86
C ILE A 106 -8.08 -21.12 8.60
N PRO A 107 -8.92 -22.17 8.53
CA PRO A 107 -9.85 -22.38 7.42
C PRO A 107 -11.01 -21.37 7.52
N LEU A 108 -10.71 -20.10 7.28
CA LEU A 108 -11.73 -19.08 7.07
C LEU A 108 -12.36 -19.32 5.71
N ARG A 109 -13.53 -19.96 5.74
CA ARG A 109 -14.42 -20.04 4.59
C ARG A 109 -14.67 -18.62 4.06
N PRO A 110 -14.43 -18.33 2.76
CA PRO A 110 -14.61 -16.99 2.19
C PRO A 110 -16.02 -16.42 2.43
N GLU A 111 -17.02 -17.30 2.51
CA GLU A 111 -18.41 -16.94 2.79
C GLU A 111 -18.57 -16.26 4.16
N LEU A 112 -17.89 -16.80 5.18
CA LEU A 112 -17.87 -16.23 6.53
C LEU A 112 -17.24 -14.85 6.55
N LEU A 113 -16.19 -14.63 5.76
CA LEU A 113 -15.55 -13.31 5.65
C LEU A 113 -16.50 -12.27 5.06
N PHE A 114 -17.30 -12.63 4.04
CA PHE A 114 -18.27 -11.73 3.44
C PHE A 114 -19.48 -11.45 4.33
N GLU A 115 -19.88 -12.40 5.18
CA GLU A 115 -20.92 -12.20 6.19
C GLU A 115 -20.46 -11.30 7.34
N LEU A 116 -19.20 -11.43 7.78
CA LEU A 116 -18.64 -10.64 8.88
C LEU A 116 -18.55 -9.15 8.57
N PHE A 117 -18.38 -8.78 7.30
CA PHE A 117 -18.25 -7.38 6.88
C PHE A 117 -19.50 -6.89 6.14
N PRO A 118 -20.45 -6.24 6.84
CA PRO A 118 -21.72 -5.79 6.25
C PRO A 118 -21.54 -4.67 5.20
N PHE A 119 -20.41 -3.96 5.24
CA PHE A 119 -20.08 -2.85 4.34
C PHE A 119 -18.79 -3.14 3.55
N HIS A 120 -18.73 -4.27 2.84
CA HIS A 120 -17.64 -4.57 1.92
C HIS A 120 -18.01 -4.26 0.47
N ILE A 121 -17.01 -3.89 -0.34
CA ILE A 121 -17.13 -3.75 -1.79
C ILE A 121 -15.99 -4.54 -2.42
N VAL A 122 -16.33 -5.55 -3.23
CA VAL A 122 -15.36 -6.25 -4.06
C VAL A 122 -15.55 -5.76 -5.49
N PHE A 123 -14.47 -5.31 -6.14
CA PHE A 123 -14.50 -4.81 -7.51
C PHE A 123 -13.35 -5.38 -8.33
N SER A 124 -13.52 -5.39 -9.65
CA SER A 124 -12.53 -5.90 -10.59
C SER A 124 -11.50 -4.82 -10.98
N ARG A 125 -10.48 -5.21 -11.76
CA ARG A 125 -9.49 -4.26 -12.33
C ARG A 125 -10.12 -3.14 -13.17
N LYS A 126 -11.30 -3.38 -13.75
CA LYS A 126 -12.05 -2.37 -14.50
C LYS A 126 -12.90 -1.45 -13.62
N LEU A 127 -12.78 -1.59 -12.29
CA LEU A 127 -13.60 -0.93 -11.29
C LEU A 127 -15.07 -1.33 -11.34
N ASP A 128 -15.41 -2.46 -11.95
CA ASP A 128 -16.78 -2.98 -11.90
C ASP A 128 -17.03 -3.73 -10.59
N VAL A 129 -18.14 -3.41 -9.92
CA VAL A 129 -18.54 -4.03 -8.65
C VAL A 129 -18.93 -5.49 -8.87
N ARG A 130 -18.29 -6.40 -8.12
CA ARG A 130 -18.52 -7.86 -8.17
C ARG A 130 -19.31 -8.38 -6.98
N SER A 131 -19.09 -7.83 -5.79
CA SER A 131 -19.81 -8.20 -4.57
C SER A 131 -20.01 -6.99 -3.66
N LEU A 132 -21.10 -7.01 -2.91
CA LEU A 132 -21.45 -6.03 -1.89
C LEU A 132 -21.86 -6.73 -0.61
N GLY A 133 -21.45 -6.15 0.52
CA GLY A 133 -21.91 -6.60 1.83
C GLY A 133 -23.42 -6.45 2.00
N PRO A 134 -24.05 -7.27 2.87
CA PRO A 134 -25.50 -7.24 3.08
C PRO A 134 -26.04 -5.84 3.41
N GLY A 135 -25.31 -5.06 4.20
CA GLY A 135 -25.67 -3.70 4.57
C GLY A 135 -25.65 -2.74 3.38
N LEU A 136 -24.61 -2.80 2.55
CA LEU A 136 -24.54 -1.99 1.31
C LEU A 136 -25.57 -2.43 0.28
N LYS A 137 -25.82 -3.74 0.14
CA LYS A 137 -26.79 -4.29 -0.81
C LYS A 137 -28.22 -3.87 -0.47
N ALA A 138 -28.56 -3.72 0.81
CA ALA A 138 -29.87 -3.24 1.24
C ALA A 138 -30.13 -1.78 0.84
N VAL A 139 -29.08 -0.95 0.82
CA VAL A 139 -29.17 0.48 0.48
C VAL A 139 -28.99 0.72 -1.02
N LEU A 140 -28.11 -0.05 -1.67
CA LEU A 140 -27.72 0.07 -3.08
C LEU A 140 -27.85 -1.29 -3.80
N PRO A 141 -29.08 -1.79 -4.04
CA PRO A 141 -29.29 -3.12 -4.60
C PRO A 141 -28.84 -3.26 -6.05
N SER A 142 -28.87 -2.18 -6.83
CA SER A 142 -28.50 -2.16 -8.24
C SER A 142 -27.00 -1.99 -8.50
N ALA A 143 -26.19 -1.81 -7.47
CA ALA A 143 -24.77 -1.46 -7.62
C ALA A 143 -23.89 -2.61 -8.14
N ILE A 144 -24.34 -3.87 -8.04
CA ILE A 144 -23.60 -5.02 -8.58
C ILE A 144 -23.57 -4.94 -10.12
N GLY A 145 -22.38 -5.08 -10.70
CA GLY A 145 -22.16 -5.00 -12.15
C GLY A 145 -22.00 -3.58 -12.68
N GLN A 146 -22.24 -2.55 -11.87
CA GLN A 146 -22.00 -1.16 -12.25
C GLN A 146 -20.55 -0.75 -12.02
N ASN A 147 -20.14 0.33 -12.69
CA ASN A 147 -18.82 0.90 -12.51
C ASN A 147 -18.75 1.73 -11.22
N LEU A 148 -17.75 1.42 -10.39
CA LEU A 148 -17.56 2.00 -9.06
C LEU A 148 -17.38 3.52 -9.09
N VAL A 149 -16.78 4.06 -10.16
CA VAL A 149 -16.57 5.51 -10.33
C VAL A 149 -17.88 6.26 -10.55
N GLY A 150 -18.90 5.60 -11.13
CA GLY A 150 -20.22 6.20 -11.31
C GLY A 150 -21.08 6.19 -10.04
N LEU A 151 -20.76 5.29 -9.09
CA LEU A 151 -21.53 5.11 -7.86
C LEU A 151 -20.89 5.80 -6.64
N PHE A 152 -19.56 5.83 -6.59
CA PHE A 152 -18.81 6.34 -5.45
C PHE A 152 -17.78 7.35 -5.89
N SER A 153 -17.62 8.41 -5.11
CA SER A 153 -16.51 9.34 -5.21
C SER A 153 -15.48 9.04 -4.12
N LEU A 154 -14.21 9.00 -4.50
CA LEU A 154 -13.12 8.80 -3.56
C LEU A 154 -12.79 10.13 -2.88
N GLU A 155 -13.21 10.31 -1.62
CA GLU A 155 -12.87 11.52 -0.87
C GLU A 155 -11.39 11.52 -0.46
N ARG A 156 -10.85 10.34 -0.10
CA ARG A 156 -9.46 10.17 0.32
C ARG A 156 -8.87 8.84 -0.16
N PRO A 157 -7.58 8.83 -0.53
CA PRO A 157 -6.73 10.00 -0.76
C PRO A 157 -7.09 10.74 -2.06
N LEU A 158 -6.59 11.98 -2.20
CA LEU A 158 -6.75 12.81 -3.41
C LEU A 158 -5.94 12.22 -4.57
N ALA A 159 -6.44 11.15 -5.16
CA ALA A 159 -5.92 10.48 -6.34
C ALA A 159 -7.08 10.26 -7.32
N ASN A 160 -6.77 10.02 -8.60
CA ASN A 160 -7.82 9.62 -9.52
C ASN A 160 -8.32 8.24 -9.11
N PHE A 161 -9.62 8.01 -9.28
CA PHE A 161 -10.19 6.71 -8.95
C PHE A 161 -9.92 5.72 -10.09
N THR A 162 -8.64 5.35 -10.23
CA THR A 162 -8.15 4.36 -11.20
C THR A 162 -7.60 3.14 -10.46
N TRP A 163 -7.55 2.00 -11.14
CA TRP A 163 -6.98 0.78 -10.55
C TRP A 163 -5.54 0.98 -10.10
N ASP A 164 -4.71 1.62 -10.93
CA ASP A 164 -3.29 1.81 -10.65
C ASP A 164 -3.09 2.69 -9.43
N ASP A 165 -3.83 3.80 -9.33
CA ASP A 165 -3.77 4.70 -8.18
C ASP A 165 -4.19 3.98 -6.89
N VAL A 166 -5.32 3.26 -6.91
CA VAL A 166 -5.82 2.50 -5.75
C VAL A 166 -4.85 1.38 -5.36
N SER A 167 -4.23 0.71 -6.33
CA SER A 167 -3.28 -0.38 -6.07
C SER A 167 -1.99 0.10 -5.38
N ILE A 168 -1.55 1.33 -5.68
CA ILE A 168 -0.38 1.93 -5.05
C ILE A 168 -0.75 2.36 -3.62
N ILE A 169 -1.96 2.89 -3.41
CA ILE A 169 -2.45 3.27 -2.09
C ILE A 169 -2.83 1.99 -1.33
N ARG A 170 -1.87 1.38 -0.63
CA ARG A 170 -2.22 0.36 0.37
C ARG A 170 -3.11 1.01 1.44
N ILE A 171 -4.40 0.67 1.39
CA ILE A 171 -5.37 1.01 2.42
C ILE A 171 -4.88 0.32 3.69
N LYS A 172 -4.46 1.10 4.69
CA LYS A 172 -4.08 0.55 5.98
C LYS A 172 -5.31 -0.14 6.57
N ARG A 173 -5.17 -1.39 7.02
CA ARG A 173 -6.14 -1.99 7.95
C ARG A 173 -6.22 -1.06 9.17
N LEU A 174 -7.44 -0.68 9.55
CA LEU A 174 -7.73 -0.10 10.87
C LEU A 174 -7.60 -1.19 11.93
#